data_AF-A0A9D1FDQ3-F1
#
_entry.id   AF-A0A9D1FDQ3-F1
#
_cell.length_a   1.000
_cell.length_b   1.000
_cell.length_c   1.000
_cell.angle_alpha   90.00
_cell.angle_beta   90.00
_cell.angle_gamma   90.00
#
_symmetry.space_group_name_H-M   'P 1'
#
loop_
_entity.id
_entity.type
_entity.pdbx_description
1 polymer ?
#
loop_
_entity_poly.entity_id
_entity_poly.type
_entity_poly.pdbx_seq_one_letter_code
_entity_poly.pdbx_strand_id
1 'polypeptide(L)'
;PEAAAYVGTVFSNLRYYANCRVGIIGELPEPDGKGFIVVATGGTTDIPVAEEAALTAECLGNTVKRLYDVGVSGIHRLLDHAEDIMTARCIVAVAGMEGALPSVIGGLADCPVIAVPTSVGYGAAFGGVAALLSMLNSCASGLSVVNIDNGFGAGYLASMINHL
;
A
#
# COMPACT_ATOMS: atom_id res chain seq x y z
N PRO A 1 18.04 -2.94 -9.45
CA PRO A 1 19.45 -2.97 -8.98
C PRO A 1 20.44 -2.29 -9.94
N GLU A 2 20.55 -2.75 -11.19
CA GLU A 2 21.50 -2.17 -12.16
C GLU A 2 21.19 -0.71 -12.50
N ALA A 3 19.91 -0.40 -12.76
CA ALA A 3 19.47 0.98 -12.98
C ALA A 3 19.78 1.88 -11.77
N ALA A 4 19.54 1.40 -10.55
CA ALA A 4 19.84 2.16 -9.33
C ALA A 4 21.35 2.37 -9.16
N ALA A 5 22.19 1.38 -9.47
CA ALA A 5 23.64 1.51 -9.42
C ALA A 5 24.13 2.57 -10.42
N TYR A 6 23.60 2.55 -11.64
CA TYR A 6 23.91 3.55 -12.65
C TYR A 6 23.50 4.96 -12.21
N VAL A 7 22.26 5.14 -11.74
CA VAL A 7 21.76 6.43 -11.23
C VAL A 7 22.60 6.91 -10.05
N GLY A 8 23.03 6.02 -9.16
CA GLY A 8 23.91 6.33 -8.03
C GLY A 8 25.30 6.83 -8.42
N THR A 9 25.78 6.56 -9.65
CA THR A 9 27.03 7.17 -10.16
C THR A 9 26.87 8.65 -10.49
N VAL A 10 25.64 9.09 -10.79
CA VAL A 10 25.31 10.47 -11.17
C VAL A 10 24.80 11.27 -9.97
N PHE A 11 23.99 10.65 -9.11
CA PHE A 11 23.38 11.29 -7.93
C PHE A 11 23.91 10.66 -6.65
N SER A 12 24.85 11.33 -6.00
CA SER A 12 25.53 10.83 -4.78
C SER A 12 24.61 10.71 -3.56
N ASN A 13 23.43 11.34 -3.58
CA ASN A 13 22.43 11.31 -2.51
C ASN A 13 21.25 10.36 -2.81
N LEU A 14 21.39 9.44 -3.77
CA LEU A 14 20.40 8.40 -4.02
C LEU A 14 20.26 7.47 -2.80
N ARG A 15 19.06 7.39 -2.24
CA ARG A 15 18.66 6.38 -1.26
C ARG A 15 17.90 5.27 -1.98
N TYR A 16 18.49 4.07 -2.07
CA TYR A 16 17.87 2.91 -2.74
C TYR A 16 17.37 1.88 -1.72
N TYR A 17 16.09 1.54 -1.83
CA TYR A 17 15.39 0.56 -1.01
C TYR A 17 15.28 -0.75 -1.79
N ALA A 18 16.16 -1.71 -1.49
CA ALA A 18 16.26 -2.94 -2.27
C ALA A 18 15.04 -3.87 -2.13
N ASN A 19 14.36 -3.83 -0.98
CA ASN A 19 13.17 -4.62 -0.68
C ASN A 19 11.98 -4.28 -1.58
N CYS A 20 11.72 -3.00 -1.84
CA CYS A 20 10.64 -2.52 -2.72
C CYS A 20 11.14 -2.02 -4.09
N ARG A 21 12.45 -2.06 -4.33
CA ARG A 21 13.12 -1.61 -5.56
C ARG A 21 12.91 -0.12 -5.87
N VAL A 22 12.66 0.71 -4.85
CA VAL A 22 12.45 2.16 -4.97
C VAL A 22 13.75 2.93 -4.77
N GLY A 23 13.97 3.98 -5.58
CA GLY A 23 15.06 4.93 -5.39
C GLY A 23 14.53 6.34 -5.15
N ILE A 24 15.02 7.01 -4.11
CA ILE A 24 14.64 8.37 -3.73
C ILE A 24 15.87 9.28 -3.80
N ILE A 25 15.75 10.41 -4.47
CA ILE A 25 16.80 11.44 -4.57
C ILE A 25 16.26 12.72 -3.92
N GLY A 26 17.05 13.34 -3.06
CA GLY A 26 16.65 14.51 -2.28
C GLY A 26 16.09 14.14 -0.90
N GLU A 27 15.67 15.17 -0.16
CA GLU A 27 15.03 15.04 1.15
C GLU A 27 13.52 14.84 0.99
N LEU A 28 12.90 14.18 1.97
CA LEU A 28 11.45 14.06 1.99
C LEU A 28 10.86 15.42 2.43
N PRO A 29 9.79 15.89 1.78
CA PRO A 29 9.12 17.12 2.21
C PRO A 29 8.50 16.94 3.60
N GLU A 30 8.34 18.04 4.33
CA GLU A 30 7.53 18.06 5.55
C GLU A 30 6.07 17.70 5.21
N PRO A 31 5.39 16.87 6.02
CA PRO A 31 4.02 16.49 5.72
C PRO A 31 3.04 17.68 5.74
N ASP A 32 2.28 17.86 4.66
CA ASP A 32 1.27 18.90 4.48
C ASP A 32 -0.16 18.37 4.24
N GLY A 33 -0.34 17.05 4.30
CA GLY A 33 -1.65 16.39 4.23
C GLY A 33 -2.56 16.63 5.44
N LYS A 34 -3.88 16.45 5.26
CA LYS A 34 -4.93 16.74 6.28
C LYS A 34 -5.13 15.65 7.34
N GLY A 35 -4.18 14.75 7.47
CA GLY A 35 -4.22 13.56 8.31
C GLY A 35 -3.16 12.55 7.87
N PHE A 36 -3.36 11.29 8.22
CA PHE A 36 -2.44 10.22 7.86
C PHE A 36 -3.08 9.19 6.92
N ILE A 37 -2.21 8.57 6.12
CA ILE A 37 -2.54 7.43 5.26
C ILE A 37 -2.13 6.15 5.99
N VAL A 38 -3.00 5.16 6.01
CA VAL A 38 -2.62 3.81 6.45
C VAL A 38 -2.20 3.00 5.24
N VAL A 39 -1.07 2.29 5.32
CA VAL A 39 -0.67 1.28 4.35
C VAL A 39 -0.61 -0.07 5.05
N ALA A 40 -1.53 -0.96 4.71
CA ALA A 40 -1.70 -2.26 5.35
C ALA A 40 -1.34 -3.41 4.41
N THR A 41 -0.72 -4.47 4.93
CA THR A 41 -0.41 -5.69 4.16
C THR A 41 -1.12 -6.92 4.70
N GLY A 42 -1.52 -7.82 3.80
CA GLY A 42 -2.08 -9.13 4.14
C GLY A 42 -1.04 -10.06 4.74
N GLY A 43 0.17 -10.09 4.16
CA GLY A 43 1.28 -10.87 4.70
C GLY A 43 2.63 -10.23 4.42
N THR A 44 3.69 -10.85 4.94
CA THR A 44 5.07 -10.35 4.77
C THR A 44 5.54 -10.31 3.33
N THR A 45 4.97 -11.15 2.46
CA THR A 45 5.28 -11.17 1.02
C THR A 45 4.75 -9.95 0.27
N ASP A 46 3.75 -9.25 0.83
CA ASP A 46 3.16 -8.04 0.25
C ASP A 46 3.94 -6.76 0.62
N ILE A 47 4.86 -6.85 1.59
CA ILE A 47 5.64 -5.71 2.11
C ILE A 47 6.35 -4.91 1.00
N PRO A 48 6.99 -5.51 -0.02
CA PRO A 48 7.60 -4.75 -1.11
C PRO A 48 6.65 -3.77 -1.81
N VAL A 49 5.41 -4.20 -2.11
CA VAL A 49 4.42 -3.37 -2.80
C VAL A 49 3.84 -2.30 -1.86
N ALA A 50 3.63 -2.66 -0.58
CA ALA A 50 3.23 -1.69 0.43
C ALA A 50 4.31 -0.62 0.69
N GLU A 51 5.57 -1.00 0.74
CA GLU A 51 6.68 -0.06 0.90
C GLU A 51 6.81 0.88 -0.29
N GLU A 52 6.55 0.40 -1.52
CA GLU A 52 6.47 1.28 -2.68
C GLU A 52 5.35 2.33 -2.51
N ALA A 53 4.16 1.92 -2.07
CA ALA A 53 3.05 2.84 -1.81
C ALA A 53 3.37 3.85 -0.68
N ALA A 54 3.94 3.37 0.42
CA ALA A 54 4.27 4.19 1.58
C ALA A 54 5.34 5.23 1.24
N LEU A 55 6.45 4.80 0.63
CA LEU A 55 7.53 5.69 0.21
C LEU A 55 7.04 6.70 -0.84
N THR A 56 6.16 6.29 -1.76
CA THR A 56 5.57 7.20 -2.74
C THR A 56 4.75 8.29 -2.05
N ALA A 57 3.89 7.92 -1.09
CA ALA A 57 3.08 8.90 -0.37
C ALA A 57 3.94 9.83 0.52
N GLU A 58 4.99 9.32 1.18
CA GLU A 58 5.94 10.12 1.96
C GLU A 58 6.72 11.11 1.09
N CYS A 59 7.16 10.68 -0.11
CA CYS A 59 7.79 11.57 -1.08
C CYS A 59 6.87 12.70 -1.55
N LEU A 60 5.56 12.55 -1.36
CA LEU A 60 4.52 13.52 -1.73
C LEU A 60 3.95 14.27 -0.52
N GLY A 61 4.63 14.30 0.63
CA GLY A 61 4.23 15.15 1.77
C GLY A 61 3.16 14.53 2.68
N ASN A 62 3.11 13.19 2.78
CA ASN A 62 2.12 12.53 3.65
C ASN A 62 2.75 11.91 4.89
N THR A 63 2.01 11.97 6.00
CA THR A 63 2.25 11.10 7.14
C THR A 63 1.68 9.71 6.84
N VAL A 64 2.51 8.68 6.93
CA VAL A 64 2.10 7.29 6.63
C VAL A 64 2.26 6.38 7.85
N LYS A 65 1.21 5.65 8.20
CA LYS A 65 1.25 4.55 9.18
C LYS A 65 1.27 3.20 8.45
N ARG A 66 2.27 2.38 8.74
CA ARG A 66 2.43 1.04 8.13
C ARG A 66 1.91 -0.04 9.08
N LEU A 67 1.02 -0.89 8.58
CA LEU A 67 0.48 -2.04 9.30
C LEU A 67 0.89 -3.31 8.56
N TYR A 68 1.92 -4.00 9.06
CA TYR A 68 2.43 -5.20 8.38
C TYR A 68 1.83 -6.49 8.90
N ASP A 69 1.60 -7.44 7.99
CA ASP A 69 1.10 -8.78 8.30
C ASP A 69 -0.18 -8.75 9.15
N VAL A 70 -1.16 -7.96 8.71
CA VAL A 70 -2.49 -7.84 9.34
C VAL A 70 -3.56 -8.61 8.56
N GLY A 71 -3.15 -9.71 7.92
CA GLY A 71 -4.00 -10.52 7.04
C GLY A 71 -5.18 -11.19 7.74
N VAL A 72 -6.14 -11.63 6.92
CA VAL A 72 -7.42 -12.20 7.37
C VAL A 72 -7.25 -13.52 8.15
N SER A 73 -6.20 -14.30 7.86
CA SER A 73 -5.87 -15.52 8.60
C SER A 73 -5.57 -15.29 10.08
N GLY A 74 -5.20 -14.05 10.45
CA GLY A 74 -4.98 -13.61 11.81
C GLY A 74 -5.72 -12.31 12.10
N ILE A 75 -7.02 -12.27 11.85
CA ILE A 75 -7.85 -11.06 11.89
C ILE A 75 -7.70 -10.21 13.16
N HIS A 76 -7.39 -10.82 14.30
CA HIS A 76 -7.11 -10.10 15.55
C HIS A 76 -5.99 -9.07 15.39
N ARG A 77 -4.94 -9.38 14.60
CA ARG A 77 -3.84 -8.44 14.32
C ARG A 77 -4.31 -7.17 13.60
N LEU A 78 -5.33 -7.29 12.74
CA LEU A 78 -5.95 -6.12 12.10
C LEU A 78 -6.78 -5.33 13.11
N LEU A 79 -7.56 -6.03 13.94
CA LEU A 79 -8.46 -5.42 14.92
C LEU A 79 -7.71 -4.68 16.03
N ASP A 80 -6.49 -5.11 16.37
CA ASP A 80 -5.59 -4.37 17.27
C ASP A 80 -5.25 -2.96 16.74
N HIS A 81 -5.43 -2.72 15.44
CA HIS A 81 -5.27 -1.43 14.77
C HIS A 81 -6.59 -0.79 14.31
N ALA A 82 -7.73 -1.19 14.88
CA ALA A 82 -9.04 -0.68 14.47
C ALA A 82 -9.13 0.85 14.56
N GLU A 83 -8.55 1.46 15.61
CA GLU A 83 -8.55 2.92 15.77
C GLU A 83 -7.80 3.63 14.63
N ASP A 84 -6.63 3.10 14.23
CA ASP A 84 -5.86 3.64 13.11
C ASP A 84 -6.64 3.55 11.80
N ILE A 85 -7.36 2.44 11.57
CA ILE A 85 -8.18 2.21 10.38
C ILE A 85 -9.37 3.17 10.34
N MET A 86 -10.06 3.37 11.47
CA MET A 86 -11.24 4.22 11.56
C MET A 86 -10.91 5.72 11.45
N THR A 87 -9.70 6.13 11.85
CA THR A 87 -9.30 7.55 11.89
C THR A 87 -8.39 7.97 10.72
N ALA A 88 -7.99 7.03 9.86
CA ALA A 88 -7.23 7.32 8.65
C ALA A 88 -8.00 8.24 7.69
N ARG A 89 -7.27 9.04 6.91
CA ARG A 89 -7.84 9.84 5.83
C ARG A 89 -8.00 9.06 4.53
N CYS A 90 -7.12 8.10 4.31
CA CYS A 90 -7.16 7.15 3.20
C CYS A 90 -6.37 5.91 3.59
N ILE A 91 -6.75 4.75 3.05
CA ILE A 91 -6.06 3.48 3.33
C ILE A 91 -5.61 2.85 2.02
N VAL A 92 -4.37 2.41 1.96
CA VAL A 92 -3.86 1.52 0.94
C VAL A 92 -3.79 0.11 1.53
N ALA A 93 -4.60 -0.80 1.01
CA ALA A 93 -4.65 -2.19 1.47
C ALA A 93 -4.04 -3.11 0.40
N VAL A 94 -2.91 -3.72 0.73
CA VAL A 94 -2.09 -4.52 -0.18
C VAL A 94 -2.22 -5.99 0.19
N ALA A 95 -2.68 -6.83 -0.74
CA ALA A 95 -2.83 -8.25 -0.46
C ALA A 95 -2.75 -9.12 -1.71
N GLY A 96 -2.09 -10.27 -1.57
CA GLY A 96 -2.11 -11.36 -2.53
C GLY A 96 -3.10 -12.46 -2.17
N MET A 97 -2.87 -13.65 -2.73
CA MET A 97 -3.68 -14.86 -2.48
C MET A 97 -5.17 -14.61 -2.79
N GLU A 98 -6.07 -14.76 -1.81
CA GLU A 98 -7.51 -14.50 -1.93
C GLU A 98 -7.88 -13.01 -1.95
N GLY A 99 -6.93 -12.10 -1.71
CA GLY A 99 -7.15 -10.65 -1.80
C GLY A 99 -8.20 -10.11 -0.84
N ALA A 100 -8.44 -10.77 0.30
CA ALA A 100 -9.58 -10.48 1.17
C ALA A 100 -9.39 -9.25 2.09
N LEU A 101 -8.14 -8.87 2.38
CA LEU A 101 -7.84 -7.80 3.35
C LEU A 101 -8.55 -6.46 3.04
N PRO A 102 -8.54 -5.92 1.80
CA PRO A 102 -9.18 -4.64 1.50
C PRO A 102 -10.69 -4.66 1.77
N SER A 103 -11.36 -5.77 1.54
CA SER A 103 -12.79 -5.94 1.82
C SER A 103 -13.10 -5.85 3.32
N VAL A 104 -12.23 -6.42 4.16
CA VAL A 104 -12.39 -6.34 5.62
C VAL A 104 -12.13 -4.92 6.11
N ILE A 105 -11.05 -4.29 5.65
CA ILE A 105 -10.73 -2.90 5.97
C ILE A 105 -11.85 -1.96 5.54
N GLY A 106 -12.42 -2.14 4.34
CA GLY A 106 -13.54 -1.33 3.86
C GLY A 106 -14.84 -1.51 4.67
N GLY A 107 -14.96 -2.57 5.47
CA GLY A 107 -16.05 -2.72 6.43
C GLY A 107 -15.82 -1.98 7.77
N LEU A 108 -14.60 -1.54 8.04
CA LEU A 108 -14.18 -0.84 9.26
C LEU A 108 -13.90 0.65 9.02
N ALA A 109 -13.46 1.01 7.82
CA ALA A 109 -12.98 2.35 7.50
C ALA A 109 -14.12 3.29 7.11
N ASP A 110 -14.07 4.52 7.64
CA ASP A 110 -14.95 5.63 7.24
C ASP A 110 -14.37 6.47 6.08
N CYS A 111 -13.23 6.04 5.51
CA CYS A 111 -12.50 6.74 4.45
C CYS A 111 -12.28 5.84 3.21
N PRO A 112 -11.86 6.40 2.06
CA PRO A 112 -11.60 5.61 0.85
C PRO A 112 -10.48 4.58 1.05
N VAL A 113 -10.71 3.36 0.54
CA VAL A 113 -9.75 2.26 0.56
C VAL A 113 -9.25 1.98 -0.86
N ILE A 114 -7.95 2.10 -1.08
CA ILE A 114 -7.28 1.74 -2.32
C ILE A 114 -6.73 0.32 -2.17
N ALA A 115 -7.32 -0.62 -2.89
CA ALA A 115 -6.92 -2.02 -2.90
C ALA A 115 -5.82 -2.25 -3.95
N VAL A 116 -4.69 -2.83 -3.52
CA VAL A 116 -3.56 -3.18 -4.37
C VAL A 116 -3.42 -4.70 -4.40
N PRO A 117 -3.87 -5.38 -5.48
CA PRO A 117 -3.63 -6.80 -5.62
C PRO A 117 -2.15 -7.03 -5.87
N THR A 118 -1.56 -8.03 -5.24
CA THR A 118 -0.16 -8.40 -5.50
C THR A 118 -0.08 -9.69 -6.29
N SER A 119 1.00 -9.86 -7.05
CA SER A 119 1.26 -11.07 -7.83
C SER A 119 1.75 -12.26 -7.00
N VAL A 120 1.87 -12.09 -5.67
CA VAL A 120 2.33 -13.13 -4.75
C VAL A 120 1.28 -14.23 -4.55
N GLY A 121 1.72 -15.35 -4.00
CA GLY A 121 0.91 -16.54 -3.79
C GLY A 121 1.27 -17.67 -4.75
N TYR A 122 0.55 -18.78 -4.65
CA TYR A 122 0.85 -20.01 -5.38
C TYR A 122 -0.40 -20.61 -6.02
N GLY A 123 -0.19 -21.45 -7.04
CA GLY A 123 -1.26 -22.19 -7.71
C GLY A 123 -2.34 -21.27 -8.27
N ALA A 124 -3.50 -21.25 -7.63
CA ALA A 124 -4.69 -20.52 -8.06
C ALA A 124 -4.61 -18.99 -7.87
N ALA A 125 -3.48 -18.43 -7.41
CA ALA A 125 -3.28 -16.98 -7.38
C ALA A 125 -3.17 -16.37 -8.80
N PHE A 126 -2.75 -17.17 -9.80
CA PHE A 126 -2.60 -16.76 -11.21
C PHE A 126 -1.87 -15.42 -11.39
N GLY A 127 -0.74 -15.23 -10.69
CA GLY A 127 0.04 -13.99 -10.77
C GLY A 127 -0.72 -12.74 -10.31
N GLY A 128 -1.64 -12.89 -9.34
CA GLY A 128 -2.43 -11.79 -8.77
C GLY A 128 -3.80 -11.59 -9.41
N VAL A 129 -4.13 -12.32 -10.49
CA VAL A 129 -5.46 -12.22 -11.13
C VAL A 129 -6.57 -12.65 -10.17
N ALA A 130 -6.35 -13.65 -9.33
CA ALA A 130 -7.33 -14.06 -8.33
C ALA A 130 -7.60 -12.94 -7.30
N ALA A 131 -6.54 -12.32 -6.77
CA ALA A 131 -6.64 -11.19 -5.85
C ALA A 131 -7.33 -9.99 -6.51
N LEU A 132 -6.95 -9.64 -7.74
CA LEU A 132 -7.55 -8.55 -8.52
C LEU A 132 -9.06 -8.74 -8.69
N LEU A 133 -9.49 -9.92 -9.16
CA LEU A 133 -10.91 -10.21 -9.36
C LEU A 133 -11.68 -10.28 -8.03
N SER A 134 -11.06 -10.79 -6.97
CA SER A 134 -11.63 -10.79 -5.62
C SER A 134 -11.89 -9.36 -5.12
N MET A 135 -10.90 -8.48 -5.24
CA MET A 135 -11.01 -7.08 -4.82
C MET A 135 -12.04 -6.31 -5.66
N LEU A 136 -12.11 -6.53 -6.98
CA LEU A 136 -13.10 -5.90 -7.86
C LEU A 136 -14.54 -6.35 -7.57
N ASN A 137 -14.71 -7.59 -7.09
CA ASN A 137 -16.01 -8.12 -6.71
C ASN A 137 -16.40 -7.82 -5.25
N SER A 138 -15.61 -7.00 -4.54
CA SER A 138 -15.90 -6.65 -3.16
C SER A 138 -17.19 -5.85 -3.04
N CYS A 139 -17.98 -6.15 -2.00
CA CYS A 139 -19.18 -5.38 -1.66
C CYS A 139 -18.87 -4.16 -0.76
N ALA A 140 -17.61 -3.96 -0.36
CA ALA A 140 -17.24 -2.86 0.50
C ALA A 140 -17.36 -1.52 -0.24
N SER A 141 -18.20 -0.63 0.29
CA SER A 141 -18.36 0.72 -0.24
C SER A 141 -17.07 1.53 -0.06
N GLY A 142 -16.72 2.37 -1.04
CA GLY A 142 -15.52 3.23 -0.95
C GLY A 142 -14.21 2.53 -1.29
N LEU A 143 -14.27 1.29 -1.79
CA LEU A 143 -13.10 0.55 -2.27
C LEU A 143 -12.82 0.85 -3.75
N SER A 144 -11.57 1.13 -4.10
CA SER A 144 -11.09 1.30 -5.47
C SER A 144 -9.87 0.42 -5.71
N VAL A 145 -9.82 -0.28 -6.85
CA VAL A 145 -8.75 -1.25 -7.13
C VAL A 145 -7.77 -0.67 -8.15
N VAL A 146 -6.48 -0.75 -7.85
CA VAL A 146 -5.41 -0.42 -8.81
C VAL A 146 -4.88 -1.69 -9.50
N ASN A 147 -3.98 -1.52 -10.46
CA ASN A 147 -3.36 -2.64 -11.14
C ASN A 147 -2.51 -3.52 -10.19
N ILE A 148 -2.24 -4.75 -10.62
CA ILE A 148 -1.41 -5.70 -9.86
C ILE A 148 -0.02 -5.12 -9.61
N ASP A 149 0.45 -5.25 -8.37
CA ASP A 149 1.73 -4.74 -7.85
C ASP A 149 1.92 -3.21 -7.99
N ASN A 150 0.85 -2.45 -8.24
CA ASN A 150 0.94 -1.00 -8.46
C ASN A 150 0.92 -0.21 -7.15
N GLY A 151 1.95 -0.40 -6.32
CA GLY A 151 2.14 0.35 -5.08
C GLY A 151 2.31 1.85 -5.33
N PHE A 152 3.08 2.22 -6.36
CA PHE A 152 3.28 3.61 -6.77
C PHE A 152 1.95 4.33 -7.05
N GLY A 153 1.09 3.75 -7.90
CA GLY A 153 -0.20 4.35 -8.25
C GLY A 153 -1.11 4.49 -7.04
N ALA A 154 -1.09 3.51 -6.13
CA ALA A 154 -1.86 3.58 -4.90
C ALA A 154 -1.35 4.68 -3.95
N GLY A 155 -0.03 4.79 -3.75
CA GLY A 155 0.56 5.84 -2.92
C GLY A 155 0.29 7.24 -3.47
N TYR A 156 0.36 7.41 -4.79
CA TYR A 156 0.05 8.68 -5.45
C TYR A 156 -1.43 9.07 -5.29
N LEU A 157 -2.35 8.14 -5.53
CA LEU A 157 -3.79 8.38 -5.34
C LEU A 157 -4.12 8.68 -3.88
N ALA A 158 -3.53 7.95 -2.94
CA ALA A 158 -3.71 8.18 -1.50
C ALA A 158 -3.23 9.59 -1.11
N SER A 159 -2.09 10.03 -1.65
CA SER A 159 -1.60 11.40 -1.46
C SER A 159 -2.62 12.42 -1.94
N MET A 160 -3.13 12.29 -3.18
CA MET A 160 -4.11 13.23 -3.70
C MET A 160 -5.33 13.32 -2.78
N ILE A 161 -5.89 12.18 -2.36
CA ILE A 161 -7.05 12.14 -1.46
C ILE A 161 -6.76 12.84 -0.13
N ASN A 162 -5.58 12.62 0.46
CA ASN A 162 -5.22 13.20 1.75
C ASN A 162 -4.99 14.74 1.70
N HIS A 163 -4.83 15.30 0.51
CA HIS A 163 -4.64 16.74 0.27
C HIS A 163 -5.91 17.46 -0.22
N LEU A 164 -6.99 16.74 -0.55
CA LEU A 164 -8.29 17.33 -0.94
C LEU A 164 -9.00 17.99 0.23
#